data_AF-G5IL14-F1
#
_entry.id   AF-G5IL14-F1
#
_cell.length_a   1.000
_cell.length_b   1.000
_cell.length_c   1.000
_cell.angle_alpha   90.00
_cell.angle_beta   90.00
_cell.angle_gamma   90.00
#
_symmetry.space_group_name_H-M   'P 1'
#
loop_
_entity.id
_entity.type
_entity.pdbx_description
1 polymer ?
#
loop_
_entity_poly.entity_id
_entity_poly.type
_entity_poly.pdbx_seq_one_letter_code
_entity_poly.pdbx_strand_id
1 'polypeptide(L)'
;MEEDKKGETNMRRYKGGNQLESVVCNCCGKKLVVKDGIIREGVLTINHAWDFFSEKDGEVHHMDLCEECYDEIISGFRIPVDVEEQTELL
;
A
#
# COMPACT_ATOMS: atom_id res chain seq x y z
N MET A 1 -8.44 1.71 34.29
CA MET A 1 -8.47 0.90 33.06
C MET A 1 -8.95 1.80 31.95
N GLU A 2 -8.06 2.64 31.44
CA GLU A 2 -8.28 3.47 30.24
C GLU A 2 -6.94 3.56 29.54
N GLU A 3 -6.54 2.46 28.93
CA GLU A 3 -5.51 2.44 27.90
C GLU A 3 -6.19 1.97 26.62
N ASP A 4 -5.62 2.28 25.46
CA ASP A 4 -6.13 1.98 24.12
C ASP A 4 -7.21 2.92 23.58
N LYS A 5 -6.78 4.05 22.99
CA LYS A 5 -7.33 4.63 21.74
C LYS A 5 -6.50 5.83 21.23
N LYS A 6 -5.18 5.66 21.12
CA LYS A 6 -4.33 6.67 20.46
C LYS A 6 -3.86 6.15 19.08
N GLY A 7 -4.68 6.43 18.07
CA GLY A 7 -4.24 6.69 16.69
C GLY A 7 -3.54 5.55 15.94
N GLU A 8 -4.29 4.52 15.57
CA GLU A 8 -3.95 3.66 14.42
C GLU A 8 -4.28 4.40 13.11
N THR A 9 -3.56 5.47 12.78
CA THR A 9 -3.70 6.19 11.49
C THR A 9 -2.49 6.04 10.58
N ASN A 10 -1.50 5.22 10.96
CA ASN A 10 -0.32 4.99 10.14
C ASN A 10 -0.54 3.79 9.23
N MET A 11 -0.43 4.02 7.91
CA MET A 11 -0.47 3.01 6.85
C MET A 11 0.45 1.82 7.16
N ARG A 12 1.70 2.08 7.57
CA ARG A 12 2.66 1.07 7.99
C ARG A 12 3.06 1.30 9.44
N ARG A 13 3.08 0.23 10.23
CA ARG A 13 3.63 0.22 11.58
C ARG A 13 4.83 -0.71 11.63
N TYR A 14 5.88 -0.25 12.30
CA TYR A 14 7.09 -1.02 12.56
C TYR A 14 7.28 -1.14 14.07
N LYS A 15 7.67 -2.34 14.51
CA LYS A 15 8.10 -2.59 15.90
C LYS A 15 9.63 -2.52 16.00
N GLY A 16 10.15 -2.63 17.23
CA GLY A 16 11.59 -2.57 17.51
C GLY A 16 12.41 -3.47 16.56
N GLY A 17 13.53 -2.95 16.07
CA GLY A 17 14.36 -3.63 15.07
C GLY A 17 13.92 -3.46 13.61
N ASN A 18 13.09 -2.43 13.30
CA ASN A 18 12.61 -2.13 11.94
C ASN A 18 11.78 -3.26 11.32
N GLN A 19 11.19 -4.13 12.14
CA GLN A 19 10.35 -5.22 11.67
C GLN A 19 8.94 -4.69 11.39
N LEU A 20 8.45 -4.91 10.17
CA LEU A 20 7.09 -4.56 9.79
C LEU A 20 6.09 -5.33 10.66
N GLU A 21 5.17 -4.61 11.27
CA GLU A 21 4.17 -5.16 12.19
C GLU A 21 2.78 -5.20 11.56
N SER A 22 2.36 -4.11 10.92
CA SER A 22 1.07 -4.03 10.26
C SER A 22 1.12 -3.11 9.05
N VAL A 23 0.32 -3.45 8.04
CA VAL A 23 0.03 -2.60 6.89
C VAL A 23 -1.48 -2.44 6.76
N VAL A 24 -1.92 -1.23 6.46
CA VAL A 24 -3.33 -0.86 6.29
C VAL A 24 -3.52 -0.34 4.88
N CYS A 25 -4.52 -0.87 4.18
CA CYS A 25 -4.91 -0.36 2.87
C CYS A 25 -5.42 1.08 2.98
N ASN A 26 -4.86 1.99 2.18
CA ASN A 26 -5.25 3.39 2.14
C ASN A 26 -6.65 3.64 1.58
N CYS A 27 -7.21 2.70 0.81
CA CYS A 27 -8.53 2.84 0.21
C CYS A 27 -9.64 2.34 1.17
N CYS A 28 -9.64 1.07 1.54
CA CYS A 28 -10.70 0.47 2.36
C CYS A 28 -10.40 0.39 3.86
N GLY A 29 -9.16 0.67 4.30
CA GLY A 29 -8.76 0.55 5.71
C GLY A 29 -8.52 -0.89 6.19
N LYS A 30 -8.56 -1.89 5.30
CA LYS A 30 -8.28 -3.30 5.63
C LYS A 30 -6.84 -3.45 6.15
N LYS A 31 -6.67 -4.15 7.29
CA LYS A 31 -5.36 -4.57 7.79
C LYS A 31 -4.90 -5.79 6.99
N LEU A 32 -3.75 -5.70 6.32
CA LEU A 32 -3.13 -6.79 5.57
C LEU A 32 -2.43 -7.78 6.51
N VAL A 33 -2.39 -9.05 6.12
CA VAL A 33 -1.69 -10.10 6.89
C VAL A 33 -0.17 -9.90 6.76
N VAL A 34 0.47 -9.58 7.88
CA VAL A 34 1.93 -9.50 8.01
C VAL A 34 2.40 -10.66 8.89
N LYS A 35 3.35 -11.46 8.40
CA LYS A 35 3.99 -12.55 9.14
C LYS A 35 5.49 -12.43 9.05
N ASP A 36 6.15 -12.39 10.20
CA ASP A 36 7.61 -12.24 10.34
C ASP A 36 8.17 -10.97 9.66
N GLY A 37 7.37 -9.93 9.51
CA GLY A 37 7.77 -8.69 8.83
C GLY A 37 7.53 -8.68 7.32
N ILE A 38 6.90 -9.73 6.78
CA ILE A 38 6.62 -9.89 5.36
C ILE A 38 5.11 -9.91 5.15
N ILE A 39 4.62 -9.14 4.17
CA ILE A 39 3.21 -9.13 3.76
C ILE A 39 2.91 -10.45 3.06
N ARG A 40 1.83 -11.13 3.45
CA ARG A 40 1.46 -12.48 2.96
C ARG A 40 0.24 -12.49 2.04
N GLU A 41 -0.12 -11.32 1.51
CA GLU A 41 -1.23 -11.11 0.58
C GLU A 41 -0.79 -10.16 -0.54
N GLY A 42 -1.54 -10.14 -1.64
CA GLY A 42 -1.34 -9.20 -2.74
C GLY A 42 -1.47 -7.75 -2.25
N VAL A 43 -0.42 -6.96 -2.46
CA VAL A 43 -0.37 -5.54 -2.10
C VAL A 43 0.30 -4.76 -3.21
N LEU A 44 -0.33 -3.66 -3.61
CA LEU A 44 0.29 -2.66 -4.45
C LEU A 44 0.82 -1.53 -3.57
N THR A 45 2.14 -1.37 -3.56
CA THR A 45 2.80 -0.24 -2.89
C THR A 45 3.17 0.83 -3.89
N ILE A 46 2.65 2.04 -3.70
CA ILE A 46 2.98 3.21 -4.49
C ILE A 46 3.93 4.09 -3.67
N ASN A 47 5.11 4.33 -4.23
CA ASN A 47 6.06 5.33 -3.75
C ASN A 47 6.39 6.23 -4.94
N HIS A 48 5.59 7.27 -5.13
CA HIS A 48 5.70 8.12 -6.31
C HIS A 48 6.11 9.53 -5.90
N ALA A 49 7.24 9.99 -6.44
CA ALA A 49 7.66 11.37 -6.33
C ALA A 49 7.15 12.11 -7.57
N TRP A 50 6.33 13.13 -7.34
CA TRP A 50 5.84 14.01 -8.39
C TRP A 50 6.95 14.98 -8.79
N ASP A 51 7.12 15.15 -10.10
CA ASP A 51 8.13 16.03 -10.67
C ASP A 51 7.57 17.42 -11.02
N PHE A 52 8.46 18.28 -11.51
CA PHE A 52 8.21 19.66 -11.87
C PHE A 52 7.06 19.87 -12.86
N PHE A 53 6.70 18.85 -13.64
CA PHE A 53 5.64 18.95 -14.63
C PHE A 53 4.26 18.58 -14.07
N SER A 54 4.16 18.31 -12.77
CA SER A 54 2.90 18.03 -12.08
C SER A 54 2.39 19.23 -11.28
N GLU A 55 1.06 19.36 -11.15
CA GLU A 55 0.44 20.25 -10.15
C GLU A 55 0.78 19.85 -8.70
N LYS A 56 1.36 18.66 -8.52
CA LYS A 56 1.84 18.12 -7.24
C LYS A 56 3.36 18.16 -7.11
N ASP A 57 4.04 19.00 -7.89
CA ASP A 57 5.49 19.16 -7.85
C ASP A 57 6.02 19.27 -6.42
N GLY A 58 7.09 18.52 -6.14
CA GLY A 58 7.72 18.45 -4.82
C GLY A 58 7.00 17.57 -3.79
N GLU A 59 5.84 16.98 -4.12
CA GLU A 59 5.16 16.01 -3.26
C GLU A 59 5.67 14.58 -3.51
N VAL A 60 5.76 13.80 -2.43
CA VAL A 60 5.97 12.35 -2.50
C VAL A 60 4.77 11.65 -1.90
N HIS A 61 4.11 10.81 -2.69
CA HIS A 61 2.93 10.07 -2.28
C HIS A 61 3.31 8.64 -1.94
N HIS A 62 2.92 8.22 -0.75
CA HIS A 62 3.10 6.87 -0.24
C HIS A 62 1.74 6.26 0.08
N MET A 63 1.44 5.10 -0.50
CA MET A 63 0.22 4.37 -0.19
C MET A 63 0.36 2.87 -0.48
N ASP A 64 -0.38 2.07 0.28
CA ASP A 64 -0.58 0.64 0.08
C ASP A 64 -2.05 0.35 -0.26
N LEU A 65 -2.27 -0.48 -1.28
CA LEU A 65 -3.58 -0.92 -1.71
C LEU A 65 -3.65 -2.44 -1.65
N CYS A 66 -4.74 -2.98 -1.09
CA CYS A 66 -5.02 -4.41 -1.25
C CYS A 66 -5.41 -4.70 -2.69
N GLU A 67 -5.27 -5.96 -3.11
CA GLU A 67 -5.65 -6.45 -4.44
C GLU A 67 -7.08 -6.06 -4.83
N GLU A 68 -8.03 -6.21 -3.91
CA GLU A 68 -9.45 -5.85 -4.13
C GLU A 68 -9.62 -4.35 -4.48
N CYS A 69 -8.95 -3.45 -3.75
CA CYS A 69 -9.04 -2.02 -4.05
C CYS A 69 -8.26 -1.63 -5.30
N TYR A 70 -7.19 -2.35 -5.62
CA TYR A 70 -6.51 -2.19 -6.90
C TYR A 70 -7.46 -2.54 -8.05
N ASP A 71 -8.14 -3.69 -7.99
CA ASP A 71 -9.11 -4.13 -8.99
C ASP A 71 -10.25 -3.11 -9.16
N GLU A 72 -10.78 -2.59 -8.06
CA GLU A 72 -11.79 -1.52 -8.09
C GLU A 72 -11.29 -0.26 -8.80
N ILE A 73 -10.06 0.18 -8.51
CA ILE A 73 -9.47 1.38 -9.14
C ILE A 73 -9.28 1.17 -10.64
N ILE A 74 -8.67 0.06 -11.05
CA ILE A 74 -8.40 -0.20 -12.47
C ILE A 74 -9.69 -0.45 -13.26
N SER A 75 -10.77 -0.89 -12.60
CA SER A 75 -12.08 -1.03 -13.25
C SER A 75 -12.64 0.30 -13.76
N GLY A 76 -12.21 1.42 -13.15
CA GLY A 76 -12.56 2.78 -13.57
C GLY A 76 -11.68 3.33 -14.69
N PHE A 77 -10.63 2.62 -15.11
CA PHE A 77 -9.72 3.14 -16.11
C PHE A 77 -10.33 3.08 -17.51
N ARG A 78 -10.16 4.17 -18.26
CA ARG A 78 -10.59 4.23 -19.66
C ARG A 78 -9.76 3.32 -20.57
N ILE A 79 -8.50 3.14 -20.22
CA ILE A 79 -7.55 2.26 -20.91
C ILE A 79 -7.19 1.17 -19.90
N PRO A 80 -7.35 -0.12 -20.23
CA PRO A 80 -7.02 -1.20 -19.31
C PRO A 80 -5.53 -1.18 -18.97
N VAL A 81 -5.20 -1.73 -17.80
CA VAL A 81 -3.80 -1.94 -17.44
C VAL A 81 -3.14 -2.89 -18.43
N ASP A 82 -1.90 -2.59 -18.79
CA ASP A 82 -1.09 -3.49 -19.62
C ASP A 82 -0.56 -4.62 -18.73
N VAL A 83 -0.72 -5.87 -19.19
CA VAL A 83 -0.41 -7.07 -18.40
C VAL A 83 0.59 -7.92 -19.17
N GLU A 84 1.79 -8.05 -18.61
CA GLU A 84 2.85 -8.93 -19.12
C GLU A 84 3.04 -10.11 -18.15
N GLU A 85 3.01 -11.34 -18.68
CA GLU A 85 3.33 -12.53 -17.89
C GLU A 85 4.85 -12.65 -17.73
N GLN A 86 5.35 -12.65 -16.50
CA GLN A 86 6.76 -12.89 -16.24
C GLN A 86 7.07 -14.40 -16.32
N THR A 87 7.94 -14.79 -17.26
CA THR A 87 8.28 -16.20 -17.55
C THR A 87 9.32 -16.83 -16.60
N GLU A 88 9.79 -16.12 -15.57
CA GLU A 88 10.74 -16.64 -14.59
C GLU A 88 10.20 -16.50 -13.16
N LEU A 89 9.70 -17.60 -12.59
CA LEU A 89 9.51 -17.80 -11.15
C LEU A 89 10.85 -18.32 -10.58
N LEU A 90 11.84 -17.44 -10.41
CA LEU A 90 13.13 -17.81 -9.78
C LEU A 90 13.07 -17.74 -8.25
#